data_AF-A0AAE1C4V9-F1
#
_entry.id   AF-A0AAE1C4V9-F1
#
_cell.length_a   1.000
_cell.length_b   1.000
_cell.length_c   1.000
_cell.angle_alpha   90.00
_cell.angle_beta   90.00
_cell.angle_gamma   90.00
#
_symmetry.space_group_name_H-M   'P 1'
#
loop_
_entity.id
_entity.type
_entity.pdbx_description
1 polymer ?
#
loop_
_entity_poly.entity_id
_entity_poly.type
_entity_poly.pdbx_seq_one_letter_code
_entity_poly.pdbx_strand_id
1 'polypeptide(L)'
;MAASRTTDPLEDATYSAMSVGEVEAIGARCQMPFCRQLDFLPFKCESCKGKFCLDHRTESSHECTHKGEWARRRAQSQQTPASRAYTQSPKPNILNHEQQCADPSCKTLINTPLVIGVHCEKCNRSYCLKHRLTYEHNCDKLTPLGARPVGQTQREKGLAAFEKLKAWGAAKRAAMPKAPASASKQAAAARVQASANMKKTAKGDEKIPVEKRIYVYVEASSETITAKIPKGTFFYSSEFNVGRTLDLAAKSLQVSNMNNRSESAEDKLRVFHVESGRLLGFGEKLAQCIQSGNTIVLLRGVGAAQNKMPYYSVHKRPDAKLTEEQQKLKQTLVDSGQEWSSTWHNILILDPAYFSAYLRLRSVPLLKRKLSPKLQELVLLACDASCTHMYEPGIKAHTTNALRAGASKEEVMETLELTSVLGVHSLSVGVPLLQEVMAEKGQSFKSDLSPQQQKAKDDFQRKRGYWSESWDGILRASPDFFEAYTHFSSVPFQQGTHNHLDAKTRELIYCAIDSATTHLYAPGLKLHIRNAIEHGATQEEIVEVFELAALMGVHTVQKGADVLMEELIANHKK
;
A
#
# COMPACT_ATOMS: atom_id res chain seq x y z
N MET A 1 -29.59 -71.13 13.25
CA MET A 1 -28.99 -70.68 14.53
C MET A 1 -27.83 -69.75 14.23
N ALA A 2 -27.63 -68.78 15.12
CA ALA A 2 -26.43 -67.96 15.34
C ALA A 2 -26.09 -66.83 14.33
N ALA A 3 -26.41 -65.61 14.82
CA ALA A 3 -25.79 -64.31 14.60
C ALA A 3 -24.27 -64.27 14.36
N SER A 4 -23.78 -63.26 13.62
CA SER A 4 -22.81 -62.29 14.19
C SER A 4 -22.55 -61.07 13.26
N ARG A 5 -22.87 -59.89 13.79
CA ARG A 5 -22.13 -58.61 13.84
C ARG A 5 -21.49 -58.02 12.57
N THR A 6 -22.16 -57.00 12.03
CA THR A 6 -21.57 -55.87 11.33
C THR A 6 -20.81 -54.97 12.30
N THR A 7 -19.60 -54.54 11.93
CA THR A 7 -18.81 -53.51 12.61
C THR A 7 -18.91 -52.20 11.82
N ASP A 8 -19.46 -51.15 12.43
CA ASP A 8 -19.42 -49.77 11.92
C ASP A 8 -17.99 -49.19 11.94
N PRO A 9 -17.60 -48.41 10.91
CA PRO A 9 -16.54 -47.42 11.04
C PRO A 9 -17.13 -46.00 11.16
N LEU A 10 -16.99 -45.45 12.38
CA LEU A 10 -16.64 -44.06 12.73
C LEU A 10 -16.99 -42.96 11.70
N GLU A 11 -18.16 -42.36 11.85
CA GLU A 11 -18.50 -41.04 11.31
C GLU A 11 -17.90 -39.93 12.18
N ASP A 12 -16.81 -39.31 11.73
CA ASP A 12 -16.40 -37.96 12.14
C ASP A 12 -15.85 -37.23 10.89
N ALA A 13 -16.74 -37.03 9.91
CA ALA A 13 -16.51 -36.17 8.76
C ALA A 13 -17.78 -35.34 8.49
N THR A 14 -17.81 -34.12 9.02
CA THR A 14 -18.87 -33.14 8.74
C THR A 14 -18.66 -32.51 7.36
N TYR A 15 -18.97 -33.26 6.30
CA TYR A 15 -19.37 -32.68 5.01
C TYR A 15 -20.24 -33.69 4.27
N SER A 16 -21.57 -33.57 4.40
CA SER A 16 -22.50 -34.37 3.60
C SER A 16 -22.54 -33.81 2.17
N ALA A 17 -22.21 -34.66 1.20
CA ALA A 17 -22.36 -34.37 -0.22
C ALA A 17 -23.85 -34.15 -0.56
N MET A 18 -24.15 -33.04 -1.26
CA MET A 18 -25.52 -32.64 -1.59
C MET A 18 -25.97 -33.31 -2.90
N SER A 19 -27.03 -34.13 -2.83
CA SER A 19 -27.80 -34.57 -4.01
C SER A 19 -28.79 -33.49 -4.43
N VAL A 20 -28.78 -33.13 -5.70
CA VAL A 20 -29.62 -32.08 -6.29
C VAL A 20 -31.08 -32.54 -6.36
N GLY A 21 -31.92 -32.06 -5.44
CA GLY A 21 -33.36 -32.29 -5.44
C GLY A 21 -34.04 -31.62 -4.25
N GLU A 22 -34.94 -30.67 -4.54
CA GLU A 22 -35.82 -29.91 -3.63
C GLU A 22 -35.13 -29.09 -2.52
N VAL A 23 -35.14 -27.76 -2.69
CA VAL A 23 -34.62 -26.76 -1.72
C VAL A 23 -35.29 -26.87 -0.34
N GLU A 24 -36.48 -27.46 -0.26
CA GLU A 24 -37.22 -27.74 0.98
C GLU A 24 -36.63 -28.91 1.80
N ALA A 25 -35.77 -29.74 1.21
CA ALA A 25 -35.05 -30.81 1.90
C ALA A 25 -33.76 -30.32 2.60
N ILE A 26 -33.35 -29.08 2.35
CA ILE A 26 -32.11 -28.50 2.91
C ILE A 26 -32.47 -27.71 4.17
N GLY A 27 -32.09 -28.22 5.33
CA GLY A 27 -32.28 -27.57 6.62
C GLY A 27 -33.08 -28.40 7.62
N ALA A 28 -33.41 -27.83 8.78
CA ALA A 28 -34.32 -28.47 9.74
C ALA A 28 -35.27 -27.44 10.35
N ARG A 29 -36.51 -27.86 10.60
CA ARG A 29 -37.49 -27.04 11.29
C ARG A 29 -37.15 -26.95 12.78
N CYS A 30 -37.28 -25.74 13.33
CA CYS A 30 -37.11 -25.47 14.75
C CYS A 30 -38.06 -26.36 15.58
N GLN A 31 -37.52 -27.09 16.55
CA GLN A 31 -38.28 -28.01 17.41
C GLN A 31 -39.04 -27.31 18.54
N MET A 32 -38.97 -25.98 18.65
CA MET A 32 -39.80 -25.23 19.59
C MET A 32 -41.27 -25.27 19.12
N PRO A 33 -42.24 -25.66 19.98
CA PRO A 33 -43.62 -25.96 19.60
C PRO A 33 -44.31 -24.90 18.73
N PHE A 34 -44.00 -23.62 18.97
CA PHE A 34 -44.65 -22.47 18.36
C PHE A 34 -43.87 -21.82 17.21
N CYS A 35 -42.60 -22.19 16.98
CA CYS A 35 -41.79 -21.55 15.94
C CYS A 35 -41.84 -22.31 14.60
N ARG A 36 -41.48 -23.60 14.59
CA ARG A 36 -41.43 -24.48 13.39
C ARG A 36 -40.75 -23.92 12.13
N GLN A 37 -40.04 -22.79 12.24
CA GLN A 37 -39.36 -22.14 11.14
C GLN A 37 -38.28 -23.06 10.57
N LEU A 38 -38.22 -23.18 9.25
CA LEU A 38 -37.18 -23.92 8.55
C LEU A 38 -35.89 -23.08 8.56
N ASP A 39 -34.84 -23.59 9.21
CA ASP A 39 -33.52 -22.97 9.21
C ASP A 39 -32.56 -23.83 8.38
N PHE A 40 -31.86 -23.20 7.45
CA PHE A 40 -30.90 -23.87 6.57
C PHE A 40 -29.62 -24.30 7.34
N LEU A 41 -29.35 -23.71 8.51
CA LEU A 41 -28.24 -24.08 9.38
C LEU A 41 -28.70 -24.29 10.84
N PRO A 42 -29.34 -25.44 11.15
CA PRO A 42 -29.96 -25.65 12.45
C PRO A 42 -28.94 -25.76 13.60
N PHE A 43 -29.16 -25.00 14.67
CA PHE A 43 -28.36 -25.05 15.89
C PHE A 43 -28.77 -26.24 16.76
N LYS A 44 -27.81 -27.08 17.15
CA LYS A 44 -28.03 -28.20 18.08
C LYS A 44 -27.77 -27.74 19.52
N CYS A 45 -28.76 -27.84 20.40
CA CYS A 45 -28.56 -27.57 21.82
C CYS A 45 -27.73 -28.72 22.44
N GLU A 46 -26.63 -28.41 23.14
CA GLU A 46 -25.80 -29.47 23.74
C GLU A 46 -26.47 -30.20 24.91
N SER A 47 -27.42 -29.54 25.57
CA SER A 47 -28.18 -30.07 26.70
C SER A 47 -29.31 -31.01 26.27
N CYS A 48 -30.30 -30.55 25.49
CA CYS A 48 -31.43 -31.39 25.06
C CYS A 48 -31.24 -32.08 23.70
N LYS A 49 -30.14 -31.79 22.98
CA LYS A 49 -29.84 -32.31 21.62
C LYS A 49 -30.87 -31.96 20.54
N GLY A 50 -31.82 -31.08 20.84
CA GLY A 50 -32.80 -30.58 19.87
C GLY A 50 -32.20 -29.60 18.85
N LYS A 51 -32.88 -29.46 17.72
CA LYS A 51 -32.52 -28.55 16.62
C LYS A 51 -33.38 -27.28 16.65
N PHE A 52 -32.76 -26.12 16.67
CA PHE A 52 -33.43 -24.82 16.80
C PHE A 52 -32.93 -23.80 15.77
N CYS A 53 -33.75 -22.81 15.45
CA CYS A 53 -33.33 -21.68 14.61
C CYS A 53 -32.47 -20.67 15.39
N LEU A 54 -31.94 -19.66 14.68
CA LEU A 54 -31.11 -18.60 15.26
C LEU A 54 -31.69 -17.98 16.55
N ASP A 55 -32.99 -17.64 16.57
CA ASP A 55 -33.65 -16.99 17.71
C ASP A 55 -33.83 -17.93 18.91
N HIS A 56 -33.92 -19.24 18.65
CA HIS A 56 -34.18 -20.27 19.65
C HIS A 56 -32.94 -21.07 20.06
N ARG A 57 -31.73 -20.64 19.65
CA ARG A 57 -30.48 -21.38 19.87
C ARG A 57 -30.03 -21.50 21.34
N THR A 58 -30.49 -20.62 22.23
CA THR A 58 -30.06 -20.61 23.64
C THR A 58 -30.99 -21.45 24.52
N GLU A 59 -30.49 -21.99 25.64
CA GLU A 59 -31.30 -22.80 26.58
C GLU A 59 -32.49 -22.05 27.18
N SER A 60 -32.36 -20.73 27.32
CA SER A 60 -33.44 -19.85 27.75
C SER A 60 -34.47 -19.64 26.65
N SER A 61 -34.05 -19.50 25.40
CA SER A 61 -34.97 -19.17 24.28
C SER A 61 -35.94 -20.30 23.93
N HIS A 62 -35.50 -21.57 23.96
CA HIS A 62 -36.39 -22.70 23.60
C HIS A 62 -36.94 -23.46 24.82
N GLU A 63 -36.81 -22.89 26.02
CA GLU A 63 -37.21 -23.52 27.28
C GLU A 63 -36.70 -24.97 27.39
N CYS A 64 -35.37 -25.12 27.35
CA CYS A 64 -34.72 -26.44 27.33
C CYS A 64 -35.24 -27.39 28.41
N THR A 65 -35.53 -28.64 28.05
CA THR A 65 -35.94 -29.69 29.00
C THR A 65 -34.80 -30.13 29.94
N HIS A 66 -33.54 -29.95 29.50
CA HIS A 66 -32.33 -30.40 30.21
C HIS A 66 -31.39 -29.22 30.56
N LYS A 67 -31.93 -28.07 31.00
CA LYS A 67 -31.12 -26.87 31.31
C LYS A 67 -29.88 -27.19 32.16
N GLY A 68 -28.72 -26.70 31.73
CA GLY A 68 -27.45 -26.89 32.43
C GLY A 68 -26.88 -28.32 32.44
N GLU A 69 -27.42 -29.28 31.69
CA GLU A 69 -26.78 -30.60 31.54
C GLU A 69 -25.44 -30.51 30.80
N TRP A 70 -25.31 -29.66 29.78
CA TRP A 70 -24.04 -29.48 29.09
C TRP A 70 -22.96 -28.96 30.06
N ALA A 71 -23.31 -28.01 30.94
CA ALA A 71 -22.41 -27.44 31.93
C ALA A 71 -21.99 -28.47 32.99
N ARG A 72 -22.93 -29.30 33.46
CA ARG A 72 -22.64 -30.42 34.39
C ARG A 72 -21.74 -31.47 33.75
N ARG A 73 -21.97 -31.82 32.49
CA ARG A 73 -21.16 -32.79 31.74
C ARG A 73 -19.73 -32.29 31.52
N ARG A 74 -19.57 -31.00 31.21
CA ARG A 74 -18.26 -30.36 31.06
C ARG A 74 -17.51 -30.27 32.40
N ALA A 75 -18.21 -29.96 33.49
CA ALA A 75 -17.64 -29.95 34.84
C ALA A 75 -17.20 -31.37 35.29
N GLN A 76 -17.97 -32.41 34.92
CA GLN A 76 -17.60 -33.81 35.20
C GLN A 76 -16.46 -34.31 34.32
N SER A 77 -16.38 -33.90 33.04
CA SER A 77 -15.26 -34.29 32.17
C SER A 77 -13.92 -33.67 32.64
N GLN A 78 -13.98 -32.54 33.35
CA GLN A 78 -12.83 -31.93 34.03
C GLN A 78 -12.38 -32.67 35.31
N GLN A 79 -13.10 -33.71 35.77
CA GLN A 79 -12.78 -34.48 36.98
C GLN A 79 -12.27 -35.91 36.69
N THR A 80 -11.91 -36.24 35.45
CA THR A 80 -11.32 -37.56 35.12
C THR A 80 -9.83 -37.64 35.53
N PRO A 81 -9.30 -38.82 35.93
CA PRO A 81 -7.97 -38.93 36.55
C PRO A 81 -6.79 -38.56 35.64
N ALA A 82 -7.01 -38.43 34.32
CA ALA A 82 -6.01 -38.00 33.35
C ALA A 82 -5.68 -36.49 33.44
N SER A 83 -6.42 -35.72 34.26
CA SER A 83 -6.19 -34.29 34.49
C SER A 83 -5.31 -33.97 35.71
N ARG A 84 -4.73 -35.00 36.38
CA ARG A 84 -3.76 -34.81 37.47
C ARG A 84 -2.40 -34.25 37.04
N ALA A 85 -2.19 -33.92 35.77
CA ALA A 85 -0.98 -33.24 35.28
C ALA A 85 -1.09 -31.70 35.26
N TYR A 86 -2.20 -31.10 35.70
CA TYR A 86 -2.27 -29.66 35.91
C TYR A 86 -2.27 -29.37 37.42
N THR A 87 -1.07 -29.38 38.00
CA THR A 87 -0.83 -28.64 39.23
C THR A 87 -1.41 -27.23 39.05
N GLN A 88 -2.28 -26.79 39.94
CA GLN A 88 -2.60 -25.36 40.04
C GLN A 88 -1.28 -24.64 40.29
N SER A 89 -0.70 -24.07 39.23
CA SER A 89 0.52 -23.30 39.35
C SER A 89 0.23 -22.17 40.33
N PRO A 90 1.07 -21.97 41.36
CA PRO A 90 0.88 -20.88 42.30
C PRO A 90 0.78 -19.55 41.53
N LYS A 91 -0.07 -18.63 42.02
CA LYS A 91 -0.28 -17.32 41.40
C LYS A 91 1.07 -16.73 40.95
N PRO A 92 1.21 -16.30 39.68
CA PRO A 92 2.48 -15.85 39.16
C PRO A 92 2.97 -14.64 39.97
N ASN A 93 4.13 -14.81 40.60
CA ASN A 93 4.86 -13.75 41.30
C ASN A 93 6.24 -13.58 40.61
N ILE A 94 6.99 -12.54 40.97
CA ILE A 94 8.33 -12.24 40.41
C ILE A 94 9.33 -13.40 40.57
N LEU A 95 9.10 -14.32 41.51
CA LEU A 95 10.00 -15.44 41.79
C LEU A 95 9.67 -16.70 40.97
N ASN A 96 8.42 -16.83 40.48
CA ASN A 96 7.90 -18.04 39.85
C ASN A 96 7.64 -17.89 38.35
N HIS A 97 7.78 -16.69 37.78
CA HIS A 97 7.53 -16.41 36.37
C HIS A 97 8.69 -15.61 35.77
N GLU A 98 9.36 -16.17 34.76
CA GLU A 98 10.68 -15.70 34.32
C GLU A 98 10.65 -14.45 33.44
N GLN A 99 9.48 -14.01 32.93
CA GLN A 99 9.41 -12.95 31.93
C GLN A 99 8.38 -11.87 32.24
N GLN A 100 8.88 -10.63 32.33
CA GLN A 100 8.10 -9.39 32.41
C GLN A 100 8.09 -8.72 31.03
N CYS A 101 7.05 -7.92 30.77
CA CYS A 101 7.00 -7.03 29.61
C CYS A 101 8.29 -6.21 29.52
N ALA A 102 8.93 -6.20 28.34
CA ALA A 102 10.22 -5.55 28.15
C ALA A 102 10.16 -4.00 28.10
N ASP A 103 8.97 -3.42 28.23
CA ASP A 103 8.81 -1.97 28.36
C ASP A 103 9.19 -1.52 29.80
N PRO A 104 10.10 -0.54 29.98
CA PRO A 104 10.60 -0.12 31.30
C PRO A 104 9.52 0.41 32.24
N SER A 105 8.42 0.94 31.71
CA SER A 105 7.30 1.46 32.48
C SER A 105 6.27 0.38 32.86
N CYS A 106 6.35 -0.80 32.23
CA CYS A 106 5.38 -1.87 32.38
C CYS A 106 5.88 -2.98 33.30
N LYS A 107 5.16 -3.19 34.41
CA LYS A 107 5.42 -4.28 35.38
C LYS A 107 4.59 -5.55 35.15
N THR A 108 3.95 -5.66 34.00
CA THR A 108 3.09 -6.80 33.68
C THR A 108 3.91 -8.04 33.38
N LEU A 109 3.61 -9.15 34.06
CA LEU A 109 4.18 -10.47 33.76
C LEU A 109 3.55 -11.02 32.48
N ILE A 110 4.39 -11.52 31.57
CA ILE A 110 3.99 -12.05 30.27
C ILE A 110 4.13 -13.57 30.23
N ASN A 111 3.45 -14.21 29.29
CA ASN A 111 3.35 -15.67 29.16
C ASN A 111 2.61 -16.35 30.34
N THR A 112 1.74 -15.60 31.02
CA THR A 112 0.83 -16.16 32.02
C THR A 112 -0.47 -16.61 31.35
N PRO A 113 -1.29 -17.49 31.97
CA PRO A 113 -2.56 -17.94 31.39
C PRO A 113 -3.55 -16.81 31.05
N LEU A 114 -3.42 -15.64 31.70
CA LEU A 114 -4.26 -14.47 31.49
C LEU A 114 -3.62 -13.41 30.58
N VAL A 115 -2.29 -13.43 30.42
CA VAL A 115 -1.53 -12.44 29.65
C VAL A 115 -0.52 -13.15 28.76
N ILE A 116 -0.89 -13.31 27.50
CA ILE A 116 -0.02 -13.86 26.45
C ILE A 116 1.02 -12.80 26.08
N GLY A 117 2.29 -13.20 26.01
CA GLY A 117 3.37 -12.35 25.50
C GLY A 117 3.37 -12.31 23.98
N VAL A 118 3.51 -11.12 23.40
CA VAL A 118 3.67 -10.91 21.96
C VAL A 118 5.13 -10.57 21.69
N HIS A 119 5.78 -11.35 20.83
CA HIS A 119 7.17 -11.13 20.42
C HIS A 119 7.26 -10.05 19.33
N CYS A 120 8.15 -9.08 19.50
CA CYS A 120 8.42 -8.09 18.47
C CYS A 120 9.62 -8.52 17.61
N GLU A 121 9.38 -8.76 16.32
CA GLU A 121 10.39 -9.20 15.35
C GLU A 121 11.49 -8.15 15.08
N LYS A 122 11.21 -6.87 15.31
CA LYS A 122 12.17 -5.78 15.07
C LYS A 122 13.21 -5.62 16.18
N CYS A 123 12.79 -5.73 17.45
CA CYS A 123 13.68 -5.52 18.60
C CYS A 123 13.98 -6.80 19.39
N ASN A 124 13.44 -7.94 18.97
CA ASN A 124 13.59 -9.26 19.58
C ASN A 124 13.29 -9.28 21.10
N ARG A 125 12.30 -8.52 21.52
CA ARG A 125 11.81 -8.46 22.91
C ARG A 125 10.34 -8.85 22.96
N SER A 126 9.91 -9.40 24.09
CA SER A 126 8.53 -9.81 24.33
C SER A 126 7.78 -8.76 25.17
N TYR A 127 6.57 -8.42 24.73
CA TYR A 127 5.72 -7.40 25.34
C TYR A 127 4.35 -7.96 25.72
N CYS A 128 3.65 -7.30 26.64
CA CYS A 128 2.25 -7.62 26.92
C CYS A 128 1.33 -7.14 25.78
N LEU A 129 0.08 -7.60 25.74
CA LEU A 129 -0.93 -7.19 24.76
C LEU A 129 -1.10 -5.66 24.61
N LYS A 130 -0.89 -4.89 25.69
CA LYS A 130 -0.98 -3.42 25.69
C LYS A 130 0.24 -2.71 25.10
N HIS A 131 1.36 -3.40 24.90
CA HIS A 131 2.60 -2.84 24.35
C HIS A 131 3.05 -3.63 23.10
N ARG A 132 2.11 -4.35 22.47
CA ARG A 132 2.39 -5.24 21.35
C ARG A 132 2.77 -4.48 20.07
N LEU A 133 2.35 -3.21 19.96
CA LEU A 133 2.57 -2.40 18.77
C LEU A 133 3.90 -1.65 18.84
N THR A 134 4.56 -1.49 17.71
CA THR A 134 5.94 -0.97 17.62
C THR A 134 6.10 0.47 18.11
N TYR A 135 5.04 1.28 18.04
CA TYR A 135 5.05 2.66 18.49
C TYR A 135 4.91 2.80 20.01
N GLU A 136 4.42 1.77 20.71
CA GLU A 136 4.17 1.83 22.15
C GLU A 136 5.46 1.60 22.97
N HIS A 137 6.43 0.86 22.41
CA HIS A 137 7.68 0.50 23.10
C HIS A 137 8.95 1.10 22.46
N ASN A 138 8.83 2.19 21.68
CA ASN A 138 9.96 2.88 21.03
C ASN A 138 10.90 1.91 20.29
N CYS A 139 10.33 1.01 19.49
CA CYS A 139 11.04 -0.07 18.81
C CYS A 139 12.28 0.42 18.03
N ASP A 140 12.18 1.58 17.39
CA ASP A 140 13.20 2.16 16.53
C ASP A 140 14.49 2.57 17.27
N LYS A 141 14.42 2.75 18.60
CA LYS A 141 15.58 3.14 19.42
C LYS A 141 16.25 1.96 20.11
N LEU A 142 15.71 0.76 19.96
CA LEU A 142 16.15 -0.44 20.67
C LEU A 142 16.96 -1.35 19.75
N THR A 143 18.21 -1.63 20.13
CA THR A 143 19.02 -2.64 19.42
C THR A 143 18.40 -4.03 19.61
N PRO A 144 18.26 -4.84 18.54
CA PRO A 144 17.71 -6.18 18.63
C PRO A 144 18.61 -7.10 19.45
N LEU A 145 18.02 -7.84 20.39
CA LEU A 145 18.73 -8.86 21.17
C LEU A 145 19.10 -10.04 20.25
N GLY A 146 20.35 -10.51 20.35
CA GLY A 146 20.85 -11.66 19.58
C GLY A 146 21.53 -11.35 18.24
N ALA A 147 21.73 -10.07 17.89
CA ALA A 147 22.51 -9.70 16.71
C ALA A 147 24.00 -10.08 16.90
N ARG A 148 24.40 -11.23 16.36
CA ARG A 148 25.82 -11.58 16.17
C ARG A 148 26.40 -10.61 15.14
N PRO A 149 27.62 -10.04 15.33
CA PRO A 149 28.19 -9.13 14.36
C PRO A 149 28.54 -9.91 13.08
N VAL A 150 27.68 -9.81 12.07
CA VAL A 150 27.94 -10.32 10.73
C VAL A 150 29.06 -9.48 10.13
N GLY A 151 30.09 -10.14 9.60
CA GLY A 151 31.23 -9.49 8.96
C GLY A 151 30.78 -8.50 7.90
N GLN A 152 31.13 -7.23 8.10
CA GLN A 152 30.70 -6.10 7.27
C GLN A 152 31.20 -6.27 5.83
N THR A 153 30.27 -6.39 4.89
CA THR A 153 30.61 -6.30 3.47
C THR A 153 30.93 -4.85 3.09
N GLN A 154 31.93 -4.64 2.24
CA GLN A 154 32.47 -3.30 1.87
C GLN A 154 31.40 -2.34 1.31
N ARG A 155 30.29 -2.86 0.76
CA ARG A 155 29.16 -2.07 0.23
C ARG A 155 28.31 -1.44 1.35
N GLU A 156 28.19 -2.09 2.50
CA GLU A 156 27.53 -1.53 3.69
C GLU A 156 28.41 -0.45 4.35
N LYS A 157 29.74 -0.51 4.20
CA LYS A 157 30.64 0.56 4.65
C LYS A 157 30.38 1.86 3.90
N GLY A 158 30.11 1.83 2.60
CA GLY A 158 29.77 3.03 1.80
C GLY A 158 28.44 3.68 2.19
N LEU A 159 27.44 2.88 2.58
CA LEU A 159 26.13 3.35 3.06
C LEU A 159 26.21 3.84 4.52
N ALA A 160 26.93 3.12 5.38
CA ALA A 160 27.18 3.53 6.76
C ALA A 160 28.04 4.81 6.83
N ALA A 161 29.02 4.95 5.94
CA ALA A 161 29.78 6.19 5.77
C ALA A 161 28.87 7.34 5.33
N PHE A 162 27.96 7.10 4.37
CA PHE A 162 26.99 8.11 3.94
C PHE A 162 26.02 8.52 5.06
N GLU A 163 25.50 7.59 5.85
CA GLU A 163 24.65 7.92 7.01
C GLU A 163 25.40 8.66 8.10
N LYS A 164 26.63 8.24 8.41
CA LYS A 164 27.53 8.92 9.36
C LYS A 164 27.90 10.33 8.88
N LEU A 165 28.07 10.53 7.58
CA LEU A 165 28.33 11.83 6.96
C LEU A 165 27.08 12.72 6.87
N LYS A 166 25.89 12.14 6.67
CA LYS A 166 24.61 12.86 6.77
C LYS A 166 24.36 13.31 8.21
N ALA A 167 24.66 12.46 9.19
CA ALA A 167 24.62 12.79 10.61
C ALA A 167 25.67 13.85 10.98
N TRP A 168 26.90 13.74 10.45
CA TRP A 168 27.93 14.76 10.61
C TRP A 168 27.56 16.09 9.96
N GLY A 169 26.99 16.08 8.75
CA GLY A 169 26.48 17.25 8.05
C GLY A 169 25.32 17.91 8.80
N ALA A 170 24.42 17.11 9.38
CA ALA A 170 23.37 17.59 10.26
C ALA A 170 23.94 18.20 11.56
N ALA A 171 24.95 17.58 12.16
CA ALA A 171 25.64 18.10 13.34
C ALA A 171 26.41 19.40 13.05
N LYS A 172 27.07 19.52 11.90
CA LYS A 172 27.72 20.75 11.42
C LYS A 172 26.70 21.85 11.10
N ARG A 173 25.57 21.53 10.46
CA ARG A 173 24.45 22.46 10.26
C ARG A 173 23.83 22.92 11.59
N ALA A 174 23.81 22.05 12.61
CA ALA A 174 23.32 22.39 13.94
C ALA A 174 24.34 23.21 14.77
N ALA A 175 25.65 22.99 14.54
CA ALA A 175 26.74 23.73 15.18
C ALA A 175 27.06 25.07 14.49
N MET A 176 26.56 25.30 13.27
CA MET A 176 26.52 26.63 12.66
C MET A 176 25.48 27.48 13.41
N PRO A 177 25.79 28.75 13.76
CA PRO A 177 24.85 29.60 14.47
C PRO A 177 23.56 29.73 13.65
N LYS A 178 22.48 29.14 14.15
CA LYS A 178 21.12 29.34 13.63
C LYS A 178 20.80 30.82 13.72
N ALA A 179 20.31 31.40 12.62
CA ALA A 179 19.74 32.73 12.65
C ALA A 179 18.56 32.75 13.64
N PRO A 180 18.55 33.59 14.68
CA PRO A 180 17.32 33.95 15.34
C PRO A 180 16.52 34.83 14.37
N ALA A 181 15.21 34.66 14.36
CA ALA A 181 14.28 35.59 13.72
C ALA A 181 14.25 36.93 14.47
N SER A 182 15.36 37.67 14.46
CA SER A 182 15.45 39.09 14.80
C SER A 182 16.84 39.61 14.41
N ALA A 183 16.88 40.58 13.51
CA ALA A 183 18.11 41.19 13.02
C ALA A 183 18.92 41.85 14.15
N SER A 184 20.11 41.31 14.47
CA SER A 184 21.14 42.05 15.22
C SER A 184 22.30 42.40 14.29
N LYS A 185 22.77 43.66 14.34
CA LYS A 185 23.87 44.19 13.52
C LYS A 185 25.18 43.40 13.69
N GLN A 186 25.36 42.68 14.80
CA GLN A 186 26.55 41.88 15.10
C GLN A 186 26.65 40.59 14.26
N ALA A 187 25.53 39.92 13.96
CA ALA A 187 25.52 38.72 13.13
C ALA A 187 25.80 39.02 11.64
N ALA A 188 25.39 40.21 11.18
CA ALA A 188 25.71 40.69 9.83
C ALA A 188 27.21 41.01 9.69
N ALA A 189 27.81 41.64 10.70
CA ALA A 189 29.25 41.95 10.72
C ALA A 189 30.13 40.69 10.70
N ALA A 190 29.75 39.64 11.44
CA ALA A 190 30.46 38.36 11.44
C ALA A 190 30.40 37.64 10.08
N ARG A 191 29.26 37.71 9.38
CA ARG A 191 29.13 37.18 8.00
C ARG A 191 30.00 37.94 7.01
N VAL A 192 30.04 39.27 7.10
CA VAL A 192 30.90 40.10 6.22
C VAL A 192 32.38 39.81 6.45
N GLN A 193 32.82 39.62 7.70
CA GLN A 193 34.20 39.23 8.01
C GLN A 193 34.55 37.81 7.53
N ALA A 194 33.65 36.84 7.70
CA ALA A 194 33.87 35.46 7.24
C ALA A 194 33.97 35.40 5.70
N SER A 195 33.11 36.12 4.98
CA SER A 195 33.19 36.23 3.51
C SER A 195 34.43 36.98 3.04
N ALA A 196 34.90 37.99 3.78
CA ALA A 196 36.13 38.72 3.45
C ALA A 196 37.40 37.88 3.68
N ASN A 197 37.47 37.12 4.78
CA ASN A 197 38.57 36.20 5.06
C ASN A 197 38.61 35.07 4.03
N MET A 198 37.46 34.53 3.64
CA MET A 198 37.37 33.50 2.61
C MET A 198 37.89 33.99 1.25
N LYS A 199 37.59 35.24 0.86
CA LYS A 199 38.15 35.84 -0.36
C LYS A 199 39.67 36.01 -0.30
N LYS A 200 40.24 36.23 0.89
CA LYS A 200 41.69 36.37 1.09
C LYS A 200 42.43 35.03 1.11
N THR A 201 41.82 33.97 1.63
CA THR A 201 42.47 32.64 1.77
C THR A 201 42.15 31.67 0.64
N ALA A 202 41.17 31.99 -0.22
CA ALA A 202 40.74 31.10 -1.29
C ALA A 202 41.77 31.02 -2.43
N LYS A 203 42.17 29.79 -2.77
CA LYS A 203 43.07 29.51 -3.89
C LYS A 203 42.26 29.09 -5.12
N GLY A 204 42.67 29.50 -6.31
CA GLY A 204 41.97 29.20 -7.56
C GLY A 204 42.67 29.81 -8.77
N ASP A 205 42.07 29.66 -9.96
CA ASP A 205 42.64 30.19 -11.20
C ASP A 205 42.38 31.71 -11.33
N GLU A 206 43.45 32.51 -11.32
CA GLU A 206 43.38 33.98 -11.41
C GLU A 206 42.72 34.48 -12.70
N LYS A 207 42.66 33.66 -13.75
CA LYS A 207 42.05 34.01 -15.05
C LYS A 207 40.52 34.17 -15.00
N ILE A 208 39.87 33.72 -13.93
CA ILE A 208 38.41 33.80 -13.81
C ILE A 208 38.03 35.23 -13.37
N PRO A 209 37.13 35.94 -14.08
CA PRO A 209 36.64 37.26 -13.66
C PRO A 209 36.01 37.21 -12.26
N VAL A 210 36.24 38.23 -11.43
CA VAL A 210 35.81 38.28 -10.02
C VAL A 210 34.29 38.07 -9.87
N GLU A 211 33.51 38.54 -10.84
CA GLU A 211 32.04 38.40 -10.89
C GLU A 211 31.56 36.95 -11.05
N LYS A 212 32.39 36.08 -11.65
CA LYS A 212 32.05 34.67 -11.89
C LYS A 212 32.63 33.74 -10.83
N ARG A 213 33.31 34.25 -9.80
CA ARG A 213 33.96 33.44 -8.75
C ARG A 213 32.97 33.04 -7.66
N ILE A 214 32.76 31.73 -7.47
CA ILE A 214 32.04 31.16 -6.34
C ILE A 214 33.06 30.62 -5.34
N TYR A 215 33.02 31.12 -4.10
CA TYR A 215 33.95 30.73 -3.02
C TYR A 215 33.36 29.57 -2.22
N VAL A 216 34.07 28.44 -2.09
CA VAL A 216 33.58 27.24 -1.38
C VAL A 216 34.63 26.68 -0.41
N TYR A 217 34.15 26.11 0.69
CA TYR A 217 34.97 25.30 1.59
C TYR A 217 34.99 23.87 1.05
N VAL A 218 36.18 23.28 0.88
CA VAL A 218 36.31 21.91 0.39
C VAL A 218 37.01 21.06 1.45
N GLU A 219 36.33 20.00 1.88
CA GLU A 219 36.89 19.01 2.81
C GLU A 219 36.94 17.63 2.15
N ALA A 220 38.01 16.86 2.38
CA ALA A 220 38.08 15.45 2.01
C ALA A 220 37.64 14.59 3.21
N SER A 221 36.77 13.60 3.00
CA SER A 221 36.37 12.68 4.08
C SER A 221 37.55 11.83 4.56
N SER A 222 37.59 11.58 5.87
CA SER A 222 38.64 10.85 6.60
C SER A 222 38.85 9.39 6.16
N GLU A 223 37.93 8.81 5.39
CA GLU A 223 38.09 7.47 4.79
C GLU A 223 38.86 7.49 3.46
N THR A 224 39.16 8.69 2.94
CA THR A 224 39.99 8.90 1.75
C THR A 224 41.43 9.18 2.19
N ILE A 225 42.07 8.22 2.88
CA ILE A 225 43.43 8.37 3.43
C ILE A 225 44.47 8.34 2.30
N THR A 226 44.56 9.44 1.55
CA THR A 226 45.71 9.81 0.71
C THR A 226 45.94 11.32 0.66
N ALA A 227 45.06 12.14 1.25
CA ALA A 227 45.17 13.60 1.21
C ALA A 227 46.16 14.14 2.27
N LYS A 228 47.23 14.83 1.83
CA LYS A 228 48.16 15.56 2.72
C LYS A 228 47.58 16.87 3.29
N ILE A 229 46.48 17.38 2.73
CA ILE A 229 45.78 18.58 3.17
C ILE A 229 44.28 18.27 3.24
N PRO A 230 43.69 18.09 4.43
CA PRO A 230 42.30 17.59 4.54
C PRO A 230 41.24 18.67 4.28
N LYS A 231 41.59 19.96 4.34
CA LYS A 231 40.65 21.08 4.23
C LYS A 231 41.30 22.26 3.51
N GLY A 232 40.55 22.95 2.66
CA GLY A 232 40.99 24.18 2.01
C GLY A 232 39.84 25.07 1.54
N THR A 233 40.12 26.36 1.40
CA THR A 233 39.21 27.33 0.77
C THR A 233 39.59 27.50 -0.68
N PHE A 234 38.63 27.35 -1.60
CA PHE A 234 38.86 27.46 -3.03
C PHE A 234 37.79 28.33 -3.71
N PHE A 235 38.11 28.88 -4.88
CA PHE A 235 37.13 29.55 -5.72
C PHE A 235 37.07 28.93 -7.11
N TYR A 236 35.86 28.78 -7.65
CA TYR A 236 35.57 28.17 -8.95
C TYR A 236 34.68 29.07 -9.80
N SER A 237 34.68 28.88 -11.13
CA SER A 237 33.78 29.62 -12.02
C SER A 237 32.33 29.14 -11.86
N SER A 238 31.39 30.08 -11.86
CA SER A 238 29.94 29.82 -11.86
C SER A 238 29.46 29.00 -13.07
N GLU A 239 30.22 29.02 -14.16
CA GLU A 239 29.91 28.29 -15.40
C GLU A 239 30.40 26.83 -15.40
N PHE A 240 31.19 26.42 -14.40
CA PHE A 240 31.69 25.04 -14.34
C PHE A 240 30.57 24.07 -13.94
N ASN A 241 30.63 22.85 -14.46
CA ASN A 241 29.82 21.75 -13.96
C ASN A 241 30.46 21.15 -12.70
N VAL A 242 29.67 20.39 -11.94
CA VAL A 242 30.12 19.73 -10.71
C VAL A 242 31.27 18.75 -11.00
N GLY A 243 31.26 18.06 -12.15
CA GLY A 243 32.34 17.16 -12.56
C GLY A 243 33.70 17.85 -12.69
N ARG A 244 33.78 18.95 -13.46
CA ARG A 244 35.00 19.75 -13.63
C ARG A 244 35.45 20.39 -12.32
N THR A 245 34.51 20.81 -11.49
CA THR A 245 34.80 21.34 -10.15
C THR A 245 35.41 20.27 -9.25
N LEU A 246 34.90 19.03 -9.31
CA LEU A 246 35.45 17.88 -8.60
C LEU A 246 36.88 17.55 -9.07
N ASP A 247 37.16 17.61 -10.37
CA ASP A 247 38.50 17.35 -10.91
C ASP A 247 39.54 18.35 -10.37
N LEU A 248 39.18 19.64 -10.38
CA LEU A 248 40.05 20.72 -9.88
C LEU A 248 40.21 20.67 -8.35
N ALA A 249 39.13 20.36 -7.64
CA ALA A 249 39.14 20.18 -6.19
C ALA A 249 39.99 18.97 -5.78
N ALA A 250 39.85 17.84 -6.46
CA ALA A 250 40.64 16.64 -6.24
C ALA A 250 42.13 16.89 -6.51
N LYS A 251 42.47 17.59 -7.60
CA LYS A 251 43.86 17.99 -7.91
C LYS A 251 44.45 18.90 -6.82
N SER A 252 43.66 19.87 -6.34
CA SER A 252 44.10 20.84 -5.33
C SER A 252 44.27 20.21 -3.93
N LEU A 253 43.46 19.19 -3.61
CA LEU A 253 43.55 18.41 -2.37
C LEU A 253 44.46 17.17 -2.49
N GLN A 254 45.10 16.96 -3.65
CA GLN A 254 45.93 15.79 -3.96
C GLN A 254 45.20 14.44 -3.77
N VAL A 255 43.91 14.39 -4.10
CA VAL A 255 43.09 13.17 -4.09
C VAL A 255 43.11 12.52 -5.48
N SER A 256 43.38 11.22 -5.55
CA SER A 256 43.38 10.49 -6.83
C SER A 256 41.97 10.38 -7.40
N ASN A 257 41.72 10.96 -8.59
CA ASN A 257 40.45 10.84 -9.27
C ASN A 257 40.53 9.79 -10.39
N MET A 258 39.77 8.70 -10.26
CA MET A 258 39.72 7.58 -11.22
C MET A 258 38.35 7.46 -11.91
N ASN A 259 37.51 8.51 -11.85
CA ASN A 259 36.13 8.48 -12.35
C ASN A 259 36.00 8.10 -13.84
N ASN A 260 37.04 8.32 -14.64
CA ASN A 260 37.07 8.01 -16.08
C ASN A 260 37.69 6.64 -16.41
N ARG A 261 38.23 5.90 -15.43
CA ARG A 261 38.93 4.61 -15.65
C ARG A 261 38.25 3.40 -14.99
N SER A 262 37.37 3.62 -14.02
CA SER A 262 36.65 2.55 -13.31
C SER A 262 35.14 2.63 -13.56
N GLU A 263 34.54 1.51 -13.95
CA GLU A 263 33.08 1.37 -14.07
C GLU A 263 32.39 1.18 -12.71
N SER A 264 33.14 0.66 -11.74
CA SER A 264 32.68 0.37 -10.38
C SER A 264 32.29 1.64 -9.62
N ALA A 265 31.11 1.64 -8.98
CA ALA A 265 30.64 2.75 -8.13
C ALA A 265 31.53 2.98 -6.89
N GLU A 266 32.37 2.00 -6.56
CA GLU A 266 33.25 1.94 -5.38
C GLU A 266 34.48 2.84 -5.53
N ASP A 267 35.00 3.01 -6.75
CA ASP A 267 36.18 3.85 -7.01
C ASP A 267 35.83 5.30 -7.35
N LYS A 268 34.53 5.59 -7.57
CA LYS A 268 34.07 6.90 -8.03
C LYS A 268 34.03 7.92 -6.89
N LEU A 269 34.66 9.06 -7.13
CA LEU A 269 34.56 10.27 -6.31
C LEU A 269 33.29 11.05 -6.64
N ARG A 270 32.58 11.50 -5.60
CA ARG A 270 31.37 12.34 -5.69
C ARG A 270 31.47 13.55 -4.77
N VAL A 271 30.67 14.56 -5.08
CA VAL A 271 30.55 15.80 -4.29
C VAL A 271 29.29 15.73 -3.42
N PHE A 272 29.46 15.83 -2.10
CA PHE A 272 28.37 16.02 -1.15
C PHE A 272 28.29 17.48 -0.74
N HIS A 273 27.10 18.06 -0.82
CA HIS A 273 26.84 19.44 -0.40
C HIS A 273 26.24 19.44 1.00
N VAL A 274 26.95 20.04 1.96
CA VAL A 274 26.59 19.99 3.38
C VAL A 274 25.30 20.77 3.64
N GLU A 275 25.14 21.93 3.03
CA GLU A 275 24.02 22.84 3.30
C GLU A 275 22.70 22.33 2.72
N SER A 276 22.70 21.58 1.61
CA SER A 276 21.48 20.93 1.10
C SER A 276 21.33 19.48 1.52
N GLY A 277 22.36 18.87 2.13
CA GLY A 277 22.33 17.48 2.60
C GLY A 277 22.18 16.46 1.47
N ARG A 278 22.60 16.80 0.25
CA ARG A 278 22.43 15.96 -0.96
C ARG A 278 23.75 15.74 -1.69
N LEU A 279 23.83 14.63 -2.42
CA LEU A 279 24.89 14.38 -3.40
C LEU A 279 24.57 15.13 -4.70
N LEU A 280 25.55 15.83 -5.25
CA LEU A 280 25.40 16.58 -6.50
C LEU A 280 25.72 15.69 -7.70
N GLY A 281 24.89 15.77 -8.76
CA GLY A 281 25.15 15.10 -10.02
C GLY A 281 26.29 15.76 -10.81
N PHE A 282 27.09 14.97 -11.52
CA PHE A 282 28.26 15.47 -12.26
C PHE A 282 27.92 16.51 -13.35
N GLY A 283 26.73 16.42 -13.95
CA GLY A 283 26.25 17.31 -15.01
C GLY A 283 25.57 18.60 -14.54
N GLU A 284 25.34 18.76 -13.24
CA GLU A 284 24.71 19.97 -12.70
C GLU A 284 25.67 21.18 -12.81
N LYS A 285 25.12 22.37 -13.08
CA LYS A 285 25.89 23.62 -13.11
C LYS A 285 26.15 24.10 -11.67
N LEU A 286 27.39 24.50 -11.38
CA LEU A 286 27.80 24.90 -10.03
C LEU A 286 26.95 26.05 -9.46
N ALA A 287 26.65 27.07 -10.28
CA ALA A 287 25.84 28.22 -9.88
C ALA A 287 24.40 27.88 -9.45
N GLN A 288 23.83 26.77 -9.94
CA GLN A 288 22.46 26.37 -9.59
C GLN A 288 22.41 25.63 -8.26
N CYS A 289 23.53 25.07 -7.81
CA CYS A 289 23.56 24.10 -6.72
C CYS A 289 24.29 24.61 -5.48
N ILE A 290 25.26 25.51 -5.66
CA ILE A 290 26.18 25.94 -4.61
C ILE A 290 26.28 27.48 -4.60
N GLN A 291 26.13 28.07 -3.41
CA GLN A 291 26.33 29.50 -3.19
C GLN A 291 27.72 29.77 -2.57
N SER A 292 28.19 31.02 -2.66
CA SER A 292 29.46 31.39 -2.03
C SER A 292 29.36 31.30 -0.50
N GLY A 293 30.29 30.59 0.12
CA GLY A 293 30.32 30.31 1.55
C GLY A 293 29.87 28.89 1.93
N ASN A 294 29.41 28.10 0.95
CA ASN A 294 28.95 26.73 1.18
C ASN A 294 30.11 25.73 1.27
N THR A 295 29.84 24.57 1.87
CA THR A 295 30.81 23.51 2.11
C THR A 295 30.53 22.29 1.23
N ILE A 296 31.53 21.87 0.49
CA ILE A 296 31.51 20.64 -0.31
C ILE A 296 32.48 19.60 0.26
N VAL A 297 32.04 18.35 0.27
CA VAL A 297 32.84 17.22 0.75
C VAL A 297 33.04 16.22 -0.38
N LEU A 298 34.28 15.82 -0.62
CA LEU A 298 34.62 14.78 -1.60
C LEU A 298 34.56 13.40 -0.94
N LEU A 299 33.78 12.50 -1.54
CA LEU A 299 33.53 11.14 -1.04
C LEU A 299 33.83 10.10 -2.10
N ARG A 300 34.46 8.98 -1.72
CA ARG A 300 34.67 7.80 -2.56
C ARG A 300 33.71 6.68 -2.16
N GLY A 301 33.21 5.93 -3.14
CA GLY A 301 32.47 4.68 -2.89
C GLY A 301 30.98 4.84 -2.57
N VAL A 302 30.41 6.02 -2.81
CA VAL A 302 28.97 6.27 -2.63
C VAL A 302 28.24 6.07 -3.96
N GLY A 303 27.26 5.16 -3.98
CA GLY A 303 26.40 4.89 -5.13
C GLY A 303 25.62 6.13 -5.58
N ALA A 304 25.14 6.15 -6.83
CA ALA A 304 24.31 7.25 -7.32
C ALA A 304 23.07 7.41 -6.43
N ALA A 305 22.86 8.60 -5.87
CA ALA A 305 21.63 8.93 -5.15
C ALA A 305 20.44 8.93 -6.14
N GLN A 306 19.83 7.78 -6.34
CA GLN A 306 18.45 7.73 -6.78
C GLN A 306 17.59 7.85 -5.53
N ASN A 307 16.87 8.96 -5.40
CA ASN A 307 15.71 9.06 -4.53
C ASN A 307 14.73 7.95 -4.96
N LYS A 308 14.71 6.85 -4.21
CA LYS A 308 13.63 5.88 -4.23
C LYS A 308 13.23 5.65 -2.78
N MET A 309 11.95 5.84 -2.50
CA MET A 309 11.24 5.32 -1.33
C MET A 309 11.60 3.84 -1.12
N PRO A 310 11.45 3.27 0.09
CA PRO A 310 11.80 1.88 0.36
C PRO A 310 10.82 0.95 -0.37
N TYR A 311 11.02 0.81 -1.67
CA TYR A 311 10.57 -0.33 -2.44
C TYR A 311 11.65 -1.37 -2.27
N TYR A 312 11.35 -2.42 -1.51
CA TYR A 312 12.23 -3.57 -1.36
C TYR A 312 12.65 -4.06 -2.76
N SER A 313 13.93 -4.34 -2.89
CA SER A 313 14.59 -4.53 -4.18
C SER A 313 14.13 -5.82 -4.86
N VAL A 314 13.19 -5.72 -5.80
CA VAL A 314 12.78 -6.79 -6.73
C VAL A 314 13.86 -7.07 -7.81
N HIS A 315 15.14 -7.01 -7.46
CA HIS A 315 16.24 -7.03 -8.44
C HIS A 315 17.28 -8.13 -8.23
N LYS A 316 16.96 -9.20 -7.50
CA LYS A 316 17.69 -10.46 -7.67
C LYS A 316 16.80 -11.44 -8.41
N ARG A 317 16.96 -11.46 -9.73
CA ARG A 317 16.46 -12.53 -10.59
C ARG A 317 17.04 -13.85 -10.05
N PRO A 318 16.24 -14.87 -9.74
CA PRO A 318 16.70 -16.22 -9.93
C PRO A 318 16.91 -16.36 -11.45
N ASP A 319 18.14 -16.59 -11.90
CA ASP A 319 18.45 -16.90 -13.29
C ASP A 319 17.94 -18.31 -13.67
N ALA A 320 16.67 -18.60 -13.39
CA ALA A 320 16.01 -19.81 -13.86
C ALA A 320 15.72 -19.61 -15.34
N LYS A 321 16.46 -20.34 -16.19
CA LYS A 321 16.17 -20.40 -17.62
C LYS A 321 14.76 -20.97 -17.81
N LEU A 322 13.90 -20.22 -18.49
CA LEU A 322 12.57 -20.68 -18.85
C LEU A 322 12.67 -21.85 -19.83
N THR A 323 11.81 -22.86 -19.65
CA THR A 323 11.64 -23.92 -20.64
C THR A 323 11.03 -23.37 -21.94
N GLU A 324 11.07 -24.13 -23.03
CA GLU A 324 10.43 -23.71 -24.29
C GLU A 324 8.94 -23.46 -24.13
N GLU A 325 8.25 -24.28 -23.33
CA GLU A 325 6.83 -24.13 -23.02
C GLU A 325 6.56 -22.84 -22.22
N GLN A 326 7.37 -22.58 -21.19
CA GLN A 326 7.28 -21.34 -20.41
C GLN A 326 7.57 -20.11 -21.28
N GLN A 327 8.50 -20.20 -22.23
CA GLN A 327 8.79 -19.13 -23.16
C GLN A 327 7.61 -18.84 -24.10
N LYS A 328 6.88 -19.87 -24.54
CA LYS A 328 5.62 -19.70 -25.31
C LYS A 328 4.56 -18.98 -24.48
N LEU A 329 4.35 -19.40 -23.23
CA LEU A 329 3.39 -18.75 -22.32
C LEU A 329 3.74 -17.28 -22.06
N LYS A 330 5.03 -16.99 -21.84
CA LYS A 330 5.54 -15.61 -21.73
C LYS A 330 5.19 -14.81 -22.99
N GLN A 331 5.42 -15.36 -24.17
CA GLN A 331 5.12 -14.68 -25.43
C GLN A 331 3.63 -14.40 -25.57
N THR A 332 2.76 -15.36 -25.22
CA THR A 332 1.30 -15.16 -25.20
C THR A 332 0.86 -14.00 -24.29
N LEU A 333 1.49 -13.82 -23.13
CA LEU A 333 1.22 -12.66 -22.27
C LEU A 333 1.62 -11.34 -22.96
N VAL A 334 2.81 -11.30 -23.56
CA VAL A 334 3.31 -10.10 -24.24
C VAL A 334 2.45 -9.73 -25.44
N ASP A 335 2.04 -10.74 -26.22
CA ASP A 335 1.16 -10.57 -27.39
C ASP A 335 -0.24 -10.07 -26.99
N SER A 336 -0.66 -10.33 -25.74
CA SER A 336 -1.88 -9.77 -25.15
C SER A 336 -1.77 -8.29 -24.77
N GLY A 337 -0.62 -7.65 -25.02
CA GLY A 337 -0.34 -6.24 -24.74
C GLY A 337 0.24 -5.98 -23.35
N GLN A 338 0.46 -6.99 -22.52
CA GLN A 338 1.01 -6.81 -21.17
C GLN A 338 2.52 -6.72 -21.16
N GLU A 339 3.06 -5.86 -20.30
CA GLU A 339 4.48 -5.81 -20.05
C GLU A 339 4.94 -7.05 -19.28
N TRP A 340 6.04 -7.65 -19.73
CA TRP A 340 6.69 -8.74 -19.02
C TRP A 340 7.38 -8.21 -17.75
N SER A 341 6.79 -8.48 -16.58
CA SER A 341 7.32 -8.05 -15.28
C SER A 341 8.03 -9.17 -14.53
N SER A 342 8.80 -8.81 -13.50
CA SER A 342 9.36 -9.78 -12.55
C SER A 342 8.26 -10.59 -11.86
N THR A 343 7.12 -9.98 -11.56
CA THR A 343 5.99 -10.64 -10.91
C THR A 343 5.38 -11.72 -11.81
N TRP A 344 5.19 -11.43 -13.10
CA TRP A 344 4.72 -12.43 -14.06
C TRP A 344 5.73 -13.56 -14.27
N HIS A 345 7.03 -13.25 -14.23
CA HIS A 345 8.08 -14.25 -14.25
C HIS A 345 8.04 -15.17 -13.01
N ASN A 346 7.86 -14.58 -11.82
CA ASN A 346 7.72 -15.34 -10.57
C ASN A 346 6.53 -16.29 -10.62
N ILE A 347 5.36 -15.82 -11.08
CA ILE A 347 4.16 -16.67 -11.24
C ILE A 347 4.43 -17.82 -12.22
N LEU A 348 5.03 -17.54 -13.37
CA LEU A 348 5.33 -18.55 -14.39
C LEU A 348 6.31 -19.63 -13.90
N ILE A 349 7.27 -19.27 -13.04
CA ILE A 349 8.21 -20.24 -12.47
C ILE A 349 7.54 -21.05 -11.36
N LEU A 350 6.76 -20.40 -10.50
CA LEU A 350 6.08 -21.04 -9.38
C LEU A 350 5.00 -22.03 -9.84
N ASP A 351 4.18 -21.63 -10.81
CA ASP A 351 3.09 -22.46 -11.33
C ASP A 351 2.75 -22.11 -12.81
N PRO A 352 3.37 -22.81 -13.78
CA PRO A 352 3.06 -22.64 -15.20
C PRO A 352 1.61 -22.98 -15.56
N ALA A 353 0.98 -23.92 -14.85
CA ALA A 353 -0.38 -24.37 -15.13
C ALA A 353 -1.39 -23.28 -14.74
N TYR A 354 -1.22 -22.69 -13.56
CA TYR A 354 -1.99 -21.51 -13.14
C TYR A 354 -1.80 -20.34 -14.11
N PHE A 355 -0.55 -20.03 -14.46
CA PHE A 355 -0.26 -18.95 -15.40
C PHE A 355 -0.95 -19.15 -16.75
N SER A 356 -0.90 -20.37 -17.30
CA SER A 356 -1.61 -20.73 -18.53
C SER A 356 -3.13 -20.59 -18.39
N ALA A 357 -3.71 -20.97 -17.24
CA ALA A 357 -5.14 -20.81 -16.98
C ALA A 357 -5.54 -19.33 -16.92
N TYR A 358 -4.73 -18.47 -16.29
CA TYR A 358 -4.95 -17.02 -16.28
C TYR A 358 -4.90 -16.44 -17.70
N LEU A 359 -3.91 -16.83 -18.52
CA LEU A 359 -3.81 -16.38 -19.91
C LEU A 359 -5.07 -16.74 -20.71
N ARG A 360 -5.60 -17.95 -20.51
CA ARG A 360 -6.86 -18.36 -21.13
C ARG A 360 -8.02 -17.47 -20.67
N LEU A 361 -8.16 -17.23 -19.37
CA LEU A 361 -9.22 -16.37 -18.83
C LEU A 361 -9.14 -14.95 -19.42
N ARG A 362 -7.94 -14.35 -19.38
CA ARG A 362 -7.67 -13.01 -19.91
C ARG A 362 -7.91 -12.91 -21.42
N SER A 363 -7.64 -13.98 -22.18
CA SER A 363 -7.82 -13.98 -23.63
C SER A 363 -9.27 -13.80 -24.07
N VAL A 364 -10.24 -14.13 -23.22
CA VAL A 364 -11.67 -14.11 -23.57
C VAL A 364 -12.13 -12.71 -24.02
N PRO A 365 -12.03 -11.65 -23.19
CA PRO A 365 -12.40 -10.30 -23.63
C PRO A 365 -11.51 -9.78 -24.77
N LEU A 366 -10.22 -10.14 -24.78
CA LEU A 366 -9.28 -9.72 -25.84
C LEU A 366 -9.61 -10.27 -27.23
N LEU A 367 -10.19 -11.49 -27.29
CA LEU A 367 -10.57 -12.15 -28.53
C LEU A 367 -11.98 -11.75 -28.99
N LYS A 368 -12.91 -11.53 -28.04
CA LYS A 368 -14.27 -11.08 -28.36
C LYS A 368 -14.31 -9.70 -29.00
N ARG A 369 -13.46 -8.77 -28.52
CA ARG A 369 -13.30 -7.40 -29.04
C ARG A 369 -14.63 -6.67 -29.24
N LYS A 370 -15.56 -6.79 -28.29
CA LYS A 370 -16.77 -5.96 -28.28
C LYS A 370 -16.44 -4.54 -27.90
N LEU A 371 -15.46 -4.36 -27.01
CA LEU A 371 -14.84 -3.08 -26.73
C LEU A 371 -13.57 -2.91 -27.58
N SER A 372 -13.28 -1.67 -27.96
CA SER A 372 -12.00 -1.36 -28.61
C SER A 372 -10.83 -1.61 -27.64
N PRO A 373 -9.61 -1.94 -28.13
CA PRO A 373 -8.44 -2.11 -27.26
C PRO A 373 -8.18 -0.92 -26.34
N LYS A 374 -8.42 0.30 -26.84
CA LYS A 374 -8.35 1.54 -26.04
C LYS A 374 -9.32 1.48 -24.85
N LEU A 375 -10.58 1.16 -25.10
CA LEU A 375 -11.61 1.12 -24.07
C LEU A 375 -11.40 -0.04 -23.08
N GLN A 376 -10.92 -1.20 -23.54
CA GLN A 376 -10.55 -2.30 -22.64
C GLN A 376 -9.50 -1.85 -21.61
N GLU A 377 -8.46 -1.14 -22.06
CA GLU A 377 -7.40 -0.64 -21.18
C GLU A 377 -7.90 0.49 -20.25
N LEU A 378 -8.81 1.36 -20.69
CA LEU A 378 -9.43 2.36 -19.80
C LEU A 378 -10.33 1.73 -18.72
N VAL A 379 -11.06 0.67 -19.06
CA VAL A 379 -11.88 -0.10 -18.08
C VAL A 379 -11.00 -0.76 -17.03
N LEU A 380 -9.90 -1.40 -17.46
CA LEU A 380 -8.93 -2.01 -16.54
C LEU A 380 -8.25 -0.94 -15.67
N LEU A 381 -7.88 0.20 -16.25
CA LEU A 381 -7.35 1.35 -15.51
C LEU A 381 -8.32 1.83 -14.43
N ALA A 382 -9.61 1.99 -14.75
CA ALA A 382 -10.63 2.43 -13.80
C ALA A 382 -10.77 1.45 -12.62
N CYS A 383 -10.77 0.15 -12.90
CA CYS A 383 -10.80 -0.89 -11.86
C CYS A 383 -9.60 -0.75 -10.91
N ASP A 384 -8.38 -0.65 -11.46
CA ASP A 384 -7.14 -0.55 -10.70
C ASP A 384 -6.95 0.78 -9.97
N ALA A 385 -7.45 1.87 -10.53
CA ALA A 385 -7.40 3.21 -9.94
C ALA A 385 -8.49 3.48 -8.89
N SER A 386 -9.53 2.63 -8.81
CA SER A 386 -10.62 2.81 -7.85
C SER A 386 -10.10 2.94 -6.42
N CYS A 387 -10.69 3.85 -5.64
CA CYS A 387 -10.27 4.08 -4.25
C CYS A 387 -10.49 2.86 -3.33
N THR A 388 -11.29 1.90 -3.77
CA THR A 388 -11.49 0.59 -3.13
C THR A 388 -10.39 -0.43 -3.42
N HIS A 389 -9.48 -0.15 -4.36
CA HIS A 389 -8.45 -1.10 -4.81
C HIS A 389 -7.04 -0.48 -4.87
N MET A 390 -6.86 0.64 -5.58
CA MET A 390 -5.61 1.42 -5.67
C MET A 390 -4.35 0.58 -5.99
N TYR A 391 -4.43 -0.23 -7.04
CA TYR A 391 -3.35 -1.14 -7.44
C TYR A 391 -2.35 -0.47 -8.39
N GLU A 392 -1.34 0.20 -7.82
CA GLU A 392 -0.32 0.98 -8.56
C GLU A 392 0.33 0.26 -9.76
N PRO A 393 0.75 -1.02 -9.67
CA PRO A 393 1.35 -1.72 -10.82
C PRO A 393 0.39 -1.82 -12.00
N GLY A 394 -0.89 -2.08 -11.74
CA GLY A 394 -1.95 -2.14 -12.74
C GLY A 394 -2.28 -0.78 -13.32
N ILE A 395 -2.41 0.25 -12.47
CA ILE A 395 -2.59 1.65 -12.90
C ILE A 395 -1.50 2.04 -13.91
N LYS A 396 -0.24 1.72 -13.61
CA LYS A 396 0.88 2.02 -14.51
C LYS A 396 0.79 1.24 -15.83
N ALA A 397 0.50 -0.06 -15.76
CA ALA A 397 0.43 -0.93 -16.93
C ALA A 397 -0.70 -0.50 -17.88
N HIS A 398 -1.92 -0.32 -17.35
CA HIS A 398 -3.10 0.03 -18.12
C HIS A 398 -3.07 1.48 -18.61
N THR A 399 -2.48 2.42 -17.85
CA THR A 399 -2.17 3.76 -18.38
C THR A 399 -1.27 3.68 -19.60
N THR A 400 -0.18 2.92 -19.52
CA THR A 400 0.78 2.78 -20.63
C THR A 400 0.14 2.14 -21.85
N ASN A 401 -0.68 1.11 -21.64
CA ASN A 401 -1.34 0.39 -22.71
C ASN A 401 -2.48 1.18 -23.36
N ALA A 402 -3.26 1.92 -22.58
CA ALA A 402 -4.28 2.83 -23.11
C ALA A 402 -3.65 3.87 -24.05
N LEU A 403 -2.54 4.48 -23.64
CA LEU A 403 -1.79 5.44 -24.49
C LEU A 403 -1.25 4.77 -25.76
N ARG A 404 -0.72 3.54 -25.67
CA ARG A 404 -0.28 2.77 -26.86
C ARG A 404 -1.43 2.42 -27.80
N ALA A 405 -2.62 2.19 -27.25
CA ALA A 405 -3.84 1.94 -28.01
C ALA A 405 -4.48 3.24 -28.57
N GLY A 406 -3.84 4.40 -28.38
CA GLY A 406 -4.26 5.68 -28.93
C GLY A 406 -5.13 6.52 -28.00
N ALA A 407 -5.20 6.22 -26.71
CA ALA A 407 -5.83 7.12 -25.74
C ALA A 407 -5.04 8.42 -25.63
N SER A 408 -5.73 9.55 -25.54
CA SER A 408 -5.10 10.82 -25.18
C SER A 408 -4.80 10.88 -23.69
N LYS A 409 -3.91 11.81 -23.30
CA LYS A 409 -3.68 12.12 -21.89
C LYS A 409 -4.99 12.54 -21.21
N GLU A 410 -5.82 13.28 -21.93
CA GLU A 410 -7.08 13.82 -21.43
C GLU A 410 -8.12 12.71 -21.21
N GLU A 411 -8.23 11.72 -22.11
CA GLU A 411 -9.11 10.54 -21.91
C GLU A 411 -8.69 9.70 -20.69
N VAL A 412 -7.38 9.53 -20.48
CA VAL A 412 -6.83 8.85 -19.30
C VAL A 412 -7.16 9.64 -18.03
N MET A 413 -6.96 10.95 -18.03
CA MET A 413 -7.27 11.80 -16.88
C MET A 413 -8.77 11.80 -16.57
N GLU A 414 -9.62 11.90 -17.60
CA GLU A 414 -11.07 11.84 -17.44
C GLU A 414 -11.51 10.50 -16.85
N THR A 415 -10.90 9.38 -17.27
CA THR A 415 -11.16 8.06 -16.66
C THR A 415 -10.86 8.03 -15.16
N LEU A 416 -9.77 8.67 -14.73
CA LEU A 416 -9.41 8.79 -13.31
C LEU A 416 -10.39 9.71 -12.55
N GLU A 417 -10.85 10.80 -13.17
CA GLU A 417 -11.87 11.69 -12.61
C GLU A 417 -13.20 10.94 -12.41
N LEU A 418 -13.67 10.20 -13.40
CA LEU A 418 -14.87 9.35 -13.30
C LEU A 418 -14.72 8.31 -12.18
N THR A 419 -13.54 7.69 -12.06
CA THR A 419 -13.25 6.69 -11.02
C THR A 419 -13.28 7.29 -9.60
N SER A 420 -12.89 8.56 -9.46
CA SER A 420 -12.80 9.24 -8.16
C SER A 420 -14.15 9.54 -7.50
N VAL A 421 -15.26 9.54 -8.26
CA VAL A 421 -16.60 9.87 -7.73
C VAL A 421 -17.16 8.80 -6.80
N LEU A 422 -16.59 7.59 -6.80
CA LEU A 422 -17.02 6.42 -6.03
C LEU A 422 -17.14 6.71 -4.51
N GLY A 423 -16.39 7.69 -3.99
CA GLY A 423 -16.47 8.12 -2.60
C GLY A 423 -17.86 8.61 -2.17
N VAL A 424 -18.69 9.09 -3.11
CA VAL A 424 -20.05 9.58 -2.81
C VAL A 424 -20.98 8.49 -2.27
N HIS A 425 -20.67 7.22 -2.53
CA HIS A 425 -21.49 6.10 -2.04
C HIS A 425 -21.55 6.02 -0.51
N SER A 426 -20.60 6.66 0.19
CA SER A 426 -20.68 6.88 1.64
C SER A 426 -21.97 7.60 2.04
N LEU A 427 -22.40 8.59 1.24
CA LEU A 427 -23.64 9.33 1.47
C LEU A 427 -24.86 8.58 0.92
N SER A 428 -24.74 7.97 -0.26
CA SER A 428 -25.85 7.23 -0.88
C SER A 428 -26.26 6.00 -0.08
N VAL A 429 -25.37 5.45 0.76
CA VAL A 429 -25.69 4.39 1.73
C VAL A 429 -25.99 4.97 3.11
N GLY A 430 -25.16 5.92 3.59
CA GLY A 430 -25.26 6.40 4.97
C GLY A 430 -26.47 7.28 5.25
N VAL A 431 -26.89 8.12 4.28
CA VAL A 431 -28.01 9.05 4.50
C VAL A 431 -29.36 8.32 4.59
N PRO A 432 -29.68 7.34 3.72
CA PRO A 432 -30.89 6.53 3.90
C PRO A 432 -30.93 5.81 5.26
N LEU A 433 -29.82 5.20 5.69
CA LEU A 433 -29.74 4.56 7.01
C LEU A 433 -29.94 5.56 8.16
N LEU A 434 -29.40 6.77 8.03
CA LEU A 434 -29.63 7.84 9.00
C LEU A 434 -31.12 8.22 9.05
N GLN A 435 -31.79 8.30 7.90
CA GLN A 435 -33.23 8.57 7.82
C GLN A 435 -34.05 7.49 8.52
N GLU A 436 -33.71 6.22 8.31
CA GLU A 436 -34.35 5.08 8.98
C GLU A 436 -34.20 5.17 10.50
N VAL A 437 -32.97 5.36 11.01
CA VAL A 437 -32.71 5.46 12.45
C VAL A 437 -33.38 6.70 13.07
N MET A 438 -33.45 7.82 12.35
CA MET A 438 -34.18 9.00 12.82
C MET A 438 -35.68 8.72 12.93
N ALA A 439 -36.26 8.03 11.94
CA ALA A 439 -37.66 7.64 11.96
C ALA A 439 -37.98 6.71 13.15
N GLU A 440 -37.09 5.76 13.47
CA GLU A 440 -37.19 4.92 14.69
C GLU A 440 -37.19 5.73 15.99
N LYS A 441 -36.56 6.91 16.00
CA LYS A 441 -36.53 7.84 17.13
C LYS A 441 -37.68 8.86 17.11
N GLY A 442 -38.63 8.73 16.19
CA GLY A 442 -39.73 9.69 16.02
C GLY A 442 -39.27 11.05 15.48
N GLN A 443 -38.11 11.08 14.83
CA GLN A 443 -37.56 12.26 14.16
C GLN A 443 -37.67 12.07 12.64
N SER A 444 -37.76 13.17 11.91
CA SER A 444 -37.78 13.12 10.44
C SER A 444 -36.92 14.23 9.86
N PHE A 445 -36.42 13.98 8.64
CA PHE A 445 -35.85 15.04 7.82
C PHE A 445 -36.97 16.01 7.41
N LYS A 446 -36.62 17.28 7.21
CA LYS A 446 -37.55 18.26 6.64
C LYS A 446 -38.02 17.77 5.27
N SER A 447 -39.34 17.77 5.04
CA SER A 447 -39.97 17.26 3.81
C SER A 447 -39.67 18.15 2.60
N ASP A 448 -39.77 19.46 2.79
CA ASP A 448 -39.80 20.43 1.70
C ASP A 448 -38.40 20.97 1.41
N LEU A 449 -38.06 21.06 0.12
CA LEU A 449 -36.81 21.66 -0.33
C LEU A 449 -36.92 23.19 -0.18
N SER A 450 -35.90 23.80 0.41
CA SER A 450 -35.72 25.25 0.34
C SER A 450 -35.49 25.70 -1.11
N PRO A 451 -35.73 26.98 -1.44
CA PRO A 451 -35.44 27.52 -2.78
C PRO A 451 -33.99 27.28 -3.23
N GLN A 452 -33.03 27.31 -2.28
CA GLN A 452 -31.63 27.01 -2.57
C GLN A 452 -31.43 25.53 -2.93
N GLN A 453 -32.04 24.62 -2.18
CA GLN A 453 -31.97 23.18 -2.47
C GLN A 453 -32.63 22.84 -3.81
N GLN A 454 -33.77 23.47 -4.13
CA GLN A 454 -34.40 23.28 -5.44
C GLN A 454 -33.46 23.73 -6.56
N LYS A 455 -32.80 24.88 -6.42
CA LYS A 455 -31.79 25.34 -7.39
C LYS A 455 -30.62 24.37 -7.53
N ALA A 456 -30.14 23.79 -6.44
CA ALA A 456 -29.07 22.78 -6.47
C ALA A 456 -29.51 21.48 -7.17
N LYS A 457 -30.76 21.03 -6.93
CA LYS A 457 -31.38 19.92 -7.65
C LYS A 457 -31.46 20.17 -9.15
N ASP A 458 -31.94 21.34 -9.54
CA ASP A 458 -32.06 21.74 -10.94
C ASP A 458 -30.68 21.83 -11.63
N ASP A 459 -29.66 22.35 -10.93
CA ASP A 459 -28.27 22.40 -11.43
C ASP A 459 -27.69 20.99 -11.65
N PHE A 460 -27.92 20.06 -10.72
CA PHE A 460 -27.48 18.67 -10.87
C PHE A 460 -28.14 18.01 -12.08
N GLN A 461 -29.47 18.11 -12.21
CA GLN A 461 -30.20 17.50 -13.32
C GLN A 461 -29.72 18.05 -14.66
N ARG A 462 -29.50 19.37 -14.75
CA ARG A 462 -28.98 19.99 -15.97
C ARG A 462 -27.57 19.51 -16.34
N LYS A 463 -26.69 19.29 -15.36
CA LYS A 463 -25.30 18.87 -15.59
C LYS A 463 -25.14 17.36 -15.82
N ARG A 464 -25.91 16.54 -15.12
CA ARG A 464 -25.77 15.08 -15.09
C ARG A 464 -26.78 14.35 -15.98
N GLY A 465 -27.85 15.03 -16.40
CA GLY A 465 -28.86 14.47 -17.31
C GLY A 465 -29.86 13.51 -16.66
N TYR A 466 -29.78 13.27 -15.34
CA TYR A 466 -30.71 12.42 -14.61
C TYR A 466 -30.95 12.91 -13.18
N TRP A 467 -32.00 12.38 -12.53
CA TRP A 467 -32.21 12.47 -11.08
C TRP A 467 -32.52 11.08 -10.52
N SER A 468 -32.01 10.81 -9.33
CA SER A 468 -32.34 9.60 -8.55
C SER A 468 -32.88 10.04 -7.19
N GLU A 469 -33.92 9.37 -6.70
CA GLU A 469 -34.50 9.62 -5.37
C GLU A 469 -33.47 9.45 -4.24
N SER A 470 -32.41 8.67 -4.47
CA SER A 470 -31.28 8.53 -3.54
C SER A 470 -30.58 9.85 -3.21
N TRP A 471 -30.66 10.85 -4.10
CA TRP A 471 -30.09 12.18 -3.88
C TRP A 471 -30.96 13.08 -3.00
N ASP A 472 -32.27 12.81 -2.88
CA ASP A 472 -33.16 13.69 -2.12
C ASP A 472 -32.78 13.73 -0.63
N GLY A 473 -32.36 12.58 -0.06
CA GLY A 473 -31.83 12.54 1.30
C GLY A 473 -30.55 13.35 1.46
N ILE A 474 -29.61 13.20 0.52
CA ILE A 474 -28.29 13.86 0.57
C ILE A 474 -28.43 15.37 0.45
N LEU A 475 -29.23 15.85 -0.51
CA LEU A 475 -29.51 17.26 -0.72
C LEU A 475 -30.16 17.91 0.52
N ARG A 476 -31.05 17.18 1.20
CA ARG A 476 -31.68 17.63 2.44
C ARG A 476 -30.70 17.64 3.61
N ALA A 477 -29.85 16.62 3.71
CA ALA A 477 -28.89 16.46 4.80
C ALA A 477 -27.75 17.49 4.74
N SER A 478 -27.23 17.75 3.55
CA SER A 478 -26.03 18.56 3.36
C SER A 478 -26.00 19.23 1.99
N PRO A 479 -26.78 20.31 1.79
CA PRO A 479 -26.87 21.01 0.50
C PRO A 479 -25.51 21.54 0.01
N ASP A 480 -24.69 22.09 0.91
CA ASP A 480 -23.37 22.63 0.53
C ASP A 480 -22.44 21.55 -0.03
N PHE A 481 -22.44 20.36 0.59
CA PHE A 481 -21.70 19.21 0.07
C PHE A 481 -22.27 18.75 -1.27
N PHE A 482 -23.60 18.69 -1.40
CA PHE A 482 -24.25 18.28 -2.63
C PHE A 482 -23.89 19.22 -3.80
N GLU A 483 -23.90 20.54 -3.59
CA GLU A 483 -23.47 21.53 -4.59
C GLU A 483 -21.98 21.34 -4.96
N ALA A 484 -21.10 21.17 -3.97
CA ALA A 484 -19.67 20.94 -4.20
C ALA A 484 -19.42 19.63 -4.97
N TYR A 485 -20.12 18.56 -4.60
CA TYR A 485 -20.05 17.27 -5.29
C TYR A 485 -20.61 17.35 -6.72
N THR A 486 -21.67 18.12 -6.93
CA THR A 486 -22.22 18.38 -8.26
C THR A 486 -21.17 19.04 -9.14
N HIS A 487 -20.48 20.07 -8.62
CA HIS A 487 -19.39 20.71 -9.34
C HIS A 487 -18.26 19.71 -9.68
N PHE A 488 -17.75 19.00 -8.67
CA PHE A 488 -16.69 18.00 -8.81
C PHE A 488 -17.02 16.92 -9.84
N SER A 489 -18.16 16.25 -9.68
CA SER A 489 -18.57 15.15 -10.56
C SER A 489 -19.05 15.59 -11.94
N SER A 490 -19.33 16.89 -12.15
CA SER A 490 -19.72 17.43 -13.45
C SER A 490 -18.54 17.79 -14.35
N VAL A 491 -17.30 17.84 -13.83
CA VAL A 491 -16.12 18.25 -14.62
C VAL A 491 -15.98 17.45 -15.92
N PRO A 492 -16.08 16.09 -15.92
CA PRO A 492 -16.03 15.28 -17.15
C PRO A 492 -17.14 15.57 -18.18
N PHE A 493 -18.18 16.31 -17.80
CA PHE A 493 -19.35 16.58 -18.64
C PHE A 493 -19.37 18.02 -19.18
N GLN A 494 -18.42 18.86 -18.75
CA GLN A 494 -18.37 20.26 -19.18
C GLN A 494 -17.86 20.37 -20.62
N GLN A 495 -18.60 21.09 -21.47
CA GLN A 495 -18.17 21.38 -22.84
C GLN A 495 -16.86 22.18 -22.84
N GLY A 496 -15.92 21.80 -23.71
CA GLY A 496 -14.61 22.44 -23.82
C GLY A 496 -13.48 21.50 -23.41
N THR A 497 -12.76 21.83 -22.33
CA THR A 497 -11.49 21.19 -21.97
C THR A 497 -11.58 19.86 -21.23
N HIS A 498 -12.78 19.32 -20.96
CA HIS A 498 -12.98 18.16 -20.08
C HIS A 498 -14.03 17.13 -20.58
N ASN A 499 -14.29 17.04 -21.89
CA ASN A 499 -15.27 16.10 -22.48
C ASN A 499 -14.62 15.32 -23.62
N HIS A 500 -13.73 14.39 -23.28
CA HIS A 500 -12.93 13.62 -24.22
C HIS A 500 -13.48 12.21 -24.45
N LEU A 501 -14.20 11.66 -23.46
CA LEU A 501 -14.90 10.39 -23.60
C LEU A 501 -16.34 10.62 -24.08
N ASP A 502 -16.88 9.72 -24.91
CA ASP A 502 -18.30 9.76 -25.26
C ASP A 502 -19.16 9.27 -24.08
N ALA A 503 -20.46 9.62 -24.10
CA ALA A 503 -21.38 9.30 -23.01
C ALA A 503 -21.48 7.79 -22.72
N LYS A 504 -21.45 6.94 -23.76
CA LYS A 504 -21.47 5.47 -23.58
C LYS A 504 -20.24 5.01 -22.83
N THR A 505 -19.06 5.49 -23.23
CA THR A 505 -17.79 5.14 -22.57
C THR A 505 -17.76 5.53 -21.10
N ARG A 506 -18.28 6.70 -20.73
CA ARG A 506 -18.37 7.13 -19.32
C ARG A 506 -19.21 6.18 -18.48
N GLU A 507 -20.39 5.80 -18.97
CA GLU A 507 -21.28 4.89 -18.26
C GLU A 507 -20.69 3.47 -18.15
N LEU A 508 -19.94 3.01 -19.16
CA LEU A 508 -19.19 1.74 -19.08
C LEU A 508 -18.07 1.79 -18.04
N ILE A 509 -17.38 2.93 -17.87
CA ILE A 509 -16.39 3.13 -16.79
C ILE A 509 -17.07 3.08 -15.42
N TYR A 510 -18.22 3.74 -15.25
CA TYR A 510 -18.98 3.63 -14.00
C TYR A 510 -19.45 2.20 -13.72
N CYS A 511 -19.90 1.46 -14.75
CA CYS A 511 -20.21 0.04 -14.62
C CYS A 511 -19.00 -0.78 -14.16
N ALA A 512 -17.80 -0.47 -14.67
CA ALA A 512 -16.58 -1.17 -14.29
C ALA A 512 -16.27 -1.01 -12.79
N ILE A 513 -16.27 0.23 -12.29
CA ILE A 513 -15.94 0.52 -10.88
C ILE A 513 -17.02 0.02 -9.91
N ASP A 514 -18.30 0.03 -10.32
CA ASP A 514 -19.40 -0.49 -9.48
C ASP A 514 -19.51 -2.02 -9.49
N SER A 515 -19.08 -2.69 -10.56
CA SER A 515 -19.00 -4.16 -10.63
C SER A 515 -17.67 -4.72 -10.12
N ALA A 516 -16.70 -3.86 -9.80
CA ALA A 516 -15.42 -4.28 -9.22
C ALA A 516 -15.63 -5.09 -7.93
N THR A 517 -14.95 -6.22 -7.79
CA THR A 517 -15.09 -7.11 -6.62
C THR A 517 -14.73 -6.46 -5.28
N THR A 518 -13.98 -5.35 -5.32
CA THR A 518 -13.64 -4.53 -4.15
C THR A 518 -14.74 -3.58 -3.71
N HIS A 519 -15.83 -3.45 -4.49
CA HIS A 519 -16.91 -2.48 -4.26
C HIS A 519 -18.32 -3.10 -4.37
N LEU A 520 -18.65 -3.72 -5.50
CA LEU A 520 -19.92 -4.43 -5.74
C LEU A 520 -21.18 -3.63 -5.39
N TYR A 521 -21.27 -2.38 -5.84
CA TYR A 521 -22.38 -1.49 -5.52
C TYR A 521 -23.55 -1.63 -6.49
N ALA A 522 -24.46 -2.56 -6.18
CA ALA A 522 -25.59 -2.91 -7.05
C ALA A 522 -26.52 -1.73 -7.45
N PRO A 523 -26.86 -0.76 -6.58
CA PRO A 523 -27.72 0.36 -6.98
C PRO A 523 -27.11 1.24 -8.07
N GLY A 524 -25.83 1.61 -7.92
CA GLY A 524 -25.08 2.39 -8.91
C GLY A 524 -24.89 1.61 -10.20
N LEU A 525 -24.46 0.34 -10.09
CA LEU A 525 -24.31 -0.54 -11.25
C LEU A 525 -25.59 -0.63 -12.08
N LYS A 526 -26.74 -0.82 -11.44
CA LYS A 526 -28.04 -0.90 -12.13
C LYS A 526 -28.40 0.41 -12.85
N LEU A 527 -28.09 1.56 -12.25
CA LEU A 527 -28.30 2.87 -12.85
C LEU A 527 -27.41 3.06 -14.08
N HIS A 528 -26.11 2.79 -13.94
CA HIS A 528 -25.14 2.99 -15.01
C HIS A 528 -25.32 2.01 -16.17
N ILE A 529 -25.78 0.77 -15.91
CA ILE A 529 -26.20 -0.17 -16.97
C ILE A 529 -27.35 0.43 -17.79
N ARG A 530 -28.35 1.02 -17.14
CA ARG A 530 -29.49 1.65 -17.83
C ARG A 530 -29.02 2.80 -18.73
N ASN A 531 -28.21 3.70 -18.18
CA ASN A 531 -27.69 4.85 -18.92
C ASN A 531 -26.78 4.42 -20.08
N ALA A 532 -25.95 3.39 -19.88
CA ALA A 532 -25.10 2.84 -20.94
C ALA A 532 -25.96 2.32 -22.12
N ILE A 533 -27.04 1.58 -21.83
CA ILE A 533 -27.98 1.08 -22.85
C ILE A 533 -28.68 2.24 -23.57
N GLU A 534 -29.11 3.27 -22.84
CA GLU A 534 -29.71 4.49 -23.43
C GLU A 534 -28.73 5.22 -24.37
N HIS A 535 -27.42 5.14 -24.09
CA HIS A 535 -26.35 5.64 -24.96
C HIS A 535 -25.86 4.62 -26.02
N GLY A 536 -26.58 3.51 -26.20
CA GLY A 536 -26.34 2.54 -27.27
C GLY A 536 -25.32 1.45 -26.94
N ALA A 537 -25.03 1.20 -25.65
CA ALA A 537 -24.25 0.04 -25.25
C ALA A 537 -25.00 -1.27 -25.49
N THR A 538 -24.31 -2.25 -26.07
CA THR A 538 -24.90 -3.58 -26.26
C THR A 538 -24.73 -4.44 -25.01
N GLN A 539 -25.53 -5.49 -24.89
CA GLN A 539 -25.39 -6.48 -23.82
C GLN A 539 -23.97 -7.07 -23.79
N GLU A 540 -23.40 -7.36 -24.95
CA GLU A 540 -22.06 -7.95 -25.06
C GLU A 540 -20.95 -6.98 -24.64
N GLU A 541 -21.08 -5.67 -24.93
CA GLU A 541 -20.16 -4.65 -24.44
C GLU A 541 -20.16 -4.58 -22.91
N ILE A 542 -21.34 -4.60 -22.29
CA ILE A 542 -21.50 -4.55 -20.83
C ILE A 542 -20.95 -5.82 -20.17
N VAL A 543 -21.23 -6.99 -20.75
CA VAL A 543 -20.66 -8.27 -20.26
C VAL A 543 -19.13 -8.26 -20.39
N GLU A 544 -18.58 -7.70 -21.47
CA GLU A 544 -17.13 -7.59 -21.62
C GLU A 544 -16.50 -6.68 -20.54
N VAL A 545 -17.19 -5.60 -20.12
CA VAL A 545 -16.77 -4.80 -18.95
C VAL A 545 -16.70 -5.65 -17.68
N PHE A 546 -17.69 -6.52 -17.43
CA PHE A 546 -17.68 -7.40 -16.26
C PHE A 546 -16.58 -8.46 -16.33
N GLU A 547 -16.32 -9.00 -17.52
CA GLU A 547 -15.22 -9.93 -17.76
C GLU A 547 -13.87 -9.27 -17.46
N LEU A 548 -13.67 -8.01 -17.87
CA LEU A 548 -12.46 -7.24 -17.56
C LEU A 548 -12.34 -6.94 -16.06
N ALA A 549 -13.42 -6.49 -15.41
CA ALA A 549 -13.43 -6.22 -13.97
C ALA A 549 -13.10 -7.49 -13.15
N ALA A 550 -13.59 -8.67 -13.57
CA ALA A 550 -13.30 -9.93 -12.89
C ALA A 550 -11.81 -10.32 -12.91
N LEU A 551 -11.00 -9.80 -13.85
CA LEU A 551 -9.57 -10.12 -13.94
C LEU A 551 -8.77 -9.60 -12.74
N MET A 552 -9.26 -8.61 -11.99
CA MET A 552 -8.53 -8.02 -10.85
C MET A 552 -8.20 -9.03 -9.74
N GLY A 553 -8.91 -10.17 -9.68
CA GLY A 553 -8.61 -11.23 -8.73
C GLY A 553 -7.17 -11.77 -8.83
N VAL A 554 -6.53 -11.66 -10.01
CA VAL A 554 -5.14 -12.09 -10.23
C VAL A 554 -4.13 -11.30 -9.38
N HIS A 555 -4.49 -10.09 -8.92
CA HIS A 555 -3.61 -9.25 -8.11
C HIS A 555 -3.23 -9.91 -6.77
N THR A 556 -4.10 -10.77 -6.24
CA THR A 556 -3.80 -11.61 -5.07
C THR A 556 -2.59 -12.51 -5.32
N VAL A 557 -2.56 -13.18 -6.49
CA VAL A 557 -1.46 -14.08 -6.85
C VAL A 557 -0.22 -13.28 -7.23
N GLN A 558 -0.35 -12.14 -7.89
CA GLN A 558 0.79 -11.25 -8.17
C GLN A 558 1.52 -10.84 -6.88
N LYS A 559 0.80 -10.37 -5.87
CA LYS A 559 1.43 -10.01 -4.60
C LYS A 559 1.92 -11.22 -3.80
N GLY A 560 1.14 -12.30 -3.75
CA GLY A 560 1.52 -13.52 -3.06
C GLY A 560 2.77 -14.19 -3.65
N ALA A 561 2.88 -14.25 -4.98
CA ALA A 561 4.00 -14.85 -5.69
C ALA A 561 5.33 -14.12 -5.43
N ASP A 562 5.30 -12.78 -5.41
CA ASP A 562 6.49 -11.98 -5.11
C ASP A 562 6.99 -12.25 -3.69
N VAL A 563 6.08 -12.24 -2.69
CA VAL A 563 6.42 -12.54 -1.29
C VAL A 563 6.92 -13.98 -1.15
N LEU A 564 6.27 -14.95 -1.80
CA LEU A 564 6.69 -16.35 -1.75
C LEU A 564 8.11 -16.52 -2.31
N MET A 565 8.43 -15.89 -3.44
CA MET A 565 9.77 -15.95 -4.02
C MET A 565 10.82 -15.33 -3.10
N GLU A 566 10.50 -14.21 -2.45
CA GLU A 566 11.40 -13.57 -1.49
C GLU A 566 11.72 -14.51 -0.30
N GLU A 567 10.70 -15.15 0.26
CA GLU A 567 10.86 -16.09 1.38
C GLU A 567 11.62 -17.36 1.00
N LEU A 568 11.39 -17.90 -0.21
CA LEU A 568 12.16 -19.05 -0.72
C LEU A 568 13.64 -18.69 -0.87
N ILE A 569 13.97 -17.50 -1.40
CA ILE A 569 15.35 -17.03 -1.56
C ILE A 569 16.00 -16.80 -0.19
N ALA A 570 15.26 -16.26 0.79
CA ALA A 570 15.77 -16.03 2.13
C ALA A 570 16.07 -17.35 2.85
N ASN A 571 15.22 -18.37 2.71
CA ASN A 571 15.39 -19.66 3.36
C ASN A 571 16.41 -20.57 2.67
N HIS A 572 16.63 -20.46 1.36
CA HIS A 572 17.72 -21.19 0.67
C HIS A 572 19.14 -20.69 0.99
N LYS A 573 19.27 -19.55 1.68
CA LYS A 573 20.57 -19.01 2.13
C LYS A 573 20.90 -19.35 3.59
N LYS A 574 19.99 -19.99 4.31
CA LYS A 574 20.25 -20.65 5.59
C LYS A 574 20.65 -22.09 5.33
#